data_AF-A0A2J7PII1-F1
#
_entry.id   AF-A0A2J7PII1-F1
#
_cell.length_a   1.000
_cell.length_b   1.000
_cell.length_c   1.000
_cell.angle_alpha   90.00
_cell.angle_beta   90.00
_cell.angle_gamma   90.00
#
_symmetry.space_group_name_H-M   'P 1'
#
loop_
_entity.id
_entity.type
_entity.pdbx_description
1 polymer ?
#
loop_
_entity_poly.entity_id
_entity_poly.type
_entity_poly.pdbx_seq_one_letter_code
_entity_poly.pdbx_strand_id
1 'polypeptide(L)'
;MPVDTCKVCSSPAAHRCSACKQVSYCSKQHQKQDWKNHKISCSPFEVCTSPELGKYLVASRDLSPGDIIISEGPLIVGPKLHSEDPLCLLCHVPTRYDSEYRCPKCLWPCCGPSCPADPKVHAPECSILSLQGKQNLTAAARKDVSVYHYDAVTPLRCLLLQRRNPRKWDQLLQMEAHLRHRGPGTDTYREIRDRVVRYLQENYLQKLPTVGKEGETVVQDCSENTLHRICGILDVNGLDIRLALGSEVVALYPTVCLMEHNCLPNTRYSVEICPGDRQYRVSVKATRHIQKGEHISTMYTHALWGTQARMEHLAATKYFTCRCKRCADPTELGTYISGIRCLGTHILTPDTDGASCGGTQLPISPLEENSDWRCDRCPVLLASSDVTDLVSRIGEEVDNIQAGCPTVKQLEELVSKLSTFLHPHHYHMYSIKHSLVQLYGHQHGYQINQLSDQQLQRKADMCRELLAVTDILDPGASRLALYSSVLLHELHSAEFHLLRRAFEKNPPALSAEETTRRALEAKGFLLRATEILEPEPQFSSGRKMLEVVGKALSECEAWMKDKRVTVPT
;
A
#
# COMPACT_ATOMS: atom_id res chain seq x y z
N MET A 1 -19.72 27.66 28.80
CA MET A 1 -18.81 26.56 28.39
C MET A 1 -17.90 26.26 29.57
N PRO A 2 -17.59 24.99 29.88
CA PRO A 2 -16.61 24.68 30.92
C PRO A 2 -15.28 25.35 30.56
N VAL A 3 -14.72 26.11 31.49
CA VAL A 3 -13.40 26.73 31.32
C VAL A 3 -12.36 25.63 31.52
N ASP A 4 -11.58 25.33 30.48
CA ASP A 4 -10.50 24.34 30.60
C ASP A 4 -9.53 24.77 31.71
N THR A 5 -9.07 23.83 32.52
CA THR A 5 -8.11 24.07 33.60
C THR A 5 -6.71 23.67 33.19
N CYS A 6 -5.71 24.36 33.75
CA CYS A 6 -4.31 24.09 33.47
C CYS A 6 -3.91 22.75 34.08
N LYS A 7 -3.32 21.86 33.27
CA LYS A 7 -2.88 20.53 33.72
C LYS A 7 -1.89 20.54 34.89
N VAL A 8 -1.13 21.62 35.06
CA VAL A 8 -0.08 21.75 36.08
C VAL A 8 -0.58 22.39 37.37
N CYS A 9 -1.34 23.48 37.29
CA CYS A 9 -1.72 24.30 38.45
C CYS A 9 -3.25 24.42 38.66
N SER A 10 -4.06 23.79 37.82
CA SER A 10 -5.53 23.83 37.84
C SER A 10 -6.18 25.21 37.64
N SER A 11 -5.40 26.29 37.46
CA SER A 11 -5.91 27.63 37.12
C SER A 11 -6.56 27.65 35.73
N PRO A 12 -7.42 28.64 35.41
CA PRO A 12 -8.00 28.78 34.06
C PRO A 12 -6.92 28.73 32.97
N ALA A 13 -7.10 27.86 31.98
CA ALA A 13 -6.16 27.70 30.88
C ALA A 13 -6.43 28.71 29.77
N ALA A 14 -5.35 29.21 29.17
CA ALA A 14 -5.41 30.14 28.04
C ALA A 14 -5.17 29.44 26.70
N HIS A 15 -4.50 28.29 26.72
CA HIS A 15 -4.04 27.61 25.50
C HIS A 15 -4.20 26.09 25.63
N ARG A 16 -4.59 25.43 24.53
CA ARG A 16 -4.54 23.98 24.38
C ARG A 16 -3.23 23.55 23.72
N CYS A 17 -2.73 22.35 24.04
CA CYS A 17 -1.60 21.75 23.34
C CYS A 17 -1.83 21.80 21.82
N SER A 18 -0.90 22.37 21.06
CA SER A 18 -1.07 22.55 19.62
C SER A 18 -1.13 21.23 18.84
N ALA A 19 -0.49 20.18 19.35
CA ALA A 19 -0.39 18.89 18.67
C ALA A 19 -1.63 18.00 18.89
N CYS A 20 -2.06 17.78 20.15
CA CYS A 20 -3.18 16.88 20.47
C CYS A 20 -4.49 17.59 20.84
N LYS A 21 -4.45 18.86 21.25
CA LYS A 21 -5.60 19.63 21.78
C LYS A 21 -6.33 19.01 23.00
N GLN A 22 -5.79 17.94 23.59
CA GLN A 22 -6.37 17.19 24.71
C GLN A 22 -6.06 17.77 26.10
N VAL A 23 -4.97 18.53 26.24
CA VAL A 23 -4.57 19.17 27.50
C VAL A 23 -4.44 20.67 27.33
N SER A 24 -4.74 21.40 28.40
CA SER A 24 -4.74 22.85 28.43
C SER A 24 -3.75 23.39 29.46
N TYR A 25 -3.17 24.56 29.17
CA TYR A 25 -2.18 25.24 29.98
C TYR A 25 -2.52 26.73 30.10
N CYS A 26 -2.30 27.29 31.29
CA CYS A 26 -2.40 28.74 31.49
C CYS A 26 -1.20 29.50 30.88
N SER A 27 -0.07 28.83 30.63
CA SER A 27 1.14 29.45 30.06
C SER A 27 2.01 28.44 29.29
N LYS A 28 2.88 28.94 28.40
CA LYS A 28 3.91 28.14 27.72
C LYS A 28 4.88 27.46 28.70
N GLN A 29 5.09 28.04 29.89
CA GLN A 29 5.98 27.50 30.90
C GLN A 29 5.41 26.21 31.50
N HIS A 30 4.12 26.18 31.84
CA HIS A 30 3.45 24.97 32.32
C HIS A 30 3.37 23.89 31.24
N GLN A 31 3.21 24.27 29.97
CA GLN A 31 3.34 23.29 28.87
C GLN A 31 4.74 22.66 28.83
N LYS A 32 5.81 23.46 28.91
CA LYS A 32 7.19 22.92 28.94
C LYS A 32 7.45 22.04 30.16
N GLN A 33 6.89 22.40 31.31
CA GLN A 33 6.99 21.62 32.54
C GLN A 33 6.34 20.25 32.41
N ASP A 34 5.12 20.20 31.86
CA ASP A 34 4.40 18.94 31.65
C ASP A 34 4.89 18.16 30.42
N TRP A 35 5.58 18.80 29.47
CA TRP A 35 5.95 18.20 28.19
C TRP A 35 6.69 16.87 28.33
N LYS A 36 7.52 16.69 29.36
CA LYS A 36 8.23 15.42 29.61
C LYS A 36 7.27 14.24 29.80
N ASN A 37 6.11 14.48 30.43
CA ASN A 37 5.06 13.50 30.65
C ASN A 37 4.07 13.50 29.47
N HIS A 38 3.58 14.67 29.08
CA HIS A 38 2.56 14.82 28.06
C HIS A 38 3.01 14.33 26.68
N LYS A 39 4.29 14.52 26.29
CA LYS A 39 4.78 14.06 24.98
C LYS A 39 4.58 12.57 24.74
N ILE A 40 4.45 11.77 25.81
CA ILE A 40 4.26 10.32 25.74
C ILE A 40 2.82 9.98 25.32
N SER A 41 1.85 10.81 25.72
CA SER A 41 0.42 10.63 25.42
C SER A 41 -0.13 11.65 24.43
N CYS A 42 0.71 12.54 23.89
CA CYS A 42 0.31 13.60 22.98
C CYS A 42 0.12 13.06 21.56
N SER A 43 -1.07 12.57 21.23
CA SER A 43 -1.45 12.11 19.90
C SER A 43 -2.57 12.96 19.29
N PRO A 44 -2.58 13.17 17.96
CA PRO A 44 -3.72 13.78 17.26
C PRO A 44 -4.89 12.80 17.06
N PHE A 45 -4.90 11.68 17.79
CA PHE A 45 -5.89 10.62 17.71
C PHE A 45 -6.16 10.00 19.09
N GLU A 46 -7.28 9.30 19.20
CA GLU A 46 -7.69 8.47 20.33
C GLU A 46 -7.85 7.02 19.87
N VAL A 47 -7.55 6.07 20.77
CA VAL A 47 -7.78 4.65 20.54
C VAL A 47 -9.16 4.30 21.10
N CYS A 48 -10.06 3.84 20.24
CA CYS A 48 -11.39 3.39 20.58
C CYS A 48 -11.51 1.88 20.39
N THR A 49 -12.58 1.29 20.92
CA THR A 49 -12.88 -0.15 20.75
C THR A 49 -14.34 -0.33 20.35
N SER A 50 -14.62 -1.23 19.41
CA SER A 50 -15.97 -1.68 19.06
C SER A 50 -16.02 -3.21 18.93
N PRO A 51 -17.19 -3.84 19.06
CA PRO A 51 -17.36 -5.26 18.81
C PRO A 51 -16.97 -5.68 17.38
N GLU A 52 -17.19 -4.80 16.39
CA GLU A 52 -16.99 -5.10 14.97
C GLU A 52 -15.53 -4.95 14.52
N LEU A 53 -14.84 -3.92 15.01
CA LEU A 53 -13.48 -3.57 14.55
C LEU A 53 -12.39 -3.97 15.54
N GLY A 54 -12.76 -4.35 16.77
CA GLY A 54 -11.80 -4.39 17.86
C GLY A 54 -11.29 -2.98 18.16
N LYS A 55 -9.96 -2.80 18.27
CA LYS A 55 -9.36 -1.49 18.51
C LYS A 55 -9.17 -0.72 17.20
N TYR A 56 -9.52 0.56 17.19
CA TYR A 56 -9.37 1.45 16.03
C TYR A 56 -9.00 2.87 16.45
N LEU A 57 -8.61 3.71 15.49
CA LEU A 57 -8.20 5.09 15.72
C LEU A 57 -9.28 6.10 15.27
N VAL A 58 -9.51 7.14 16.07
CA VAL A 58 -10.33 8.30 15.70
C VAL A 58 -9.56 9.59 15.90
N ALA A 59 -9.83 10.61 15.09
CA ALA A 59 -9.15 11.90 15.19
C ALA A 59 -9.60 12.67 16.45
N SER A 60 -8.65 13.13 17.28
CA SER A 60 -8.97 13.91 18.50
C SER A 60 -9.18 15.40 18.22
N ARG A 61 -8.84 15.83 17.01
CA ARG A 61 -8.99 17.19 16.47
C ARG A 61 -9.19 17.12 14.95
N ASP A 62 -9.53 18.25 14.33
CA ASP A 62 -9.47 18.36 12.87
C ASP A 62 -8.01 18.26 12.39
N LEU A 63 -7.80 17.50 11.32
CA LEU A 63 -6.52 17.28 10.66
C LEU A 63 -6.59 17.78 9.22
N SER A 64 -5.53 18.44 8.79
CA SER A 64 -5.38 18.91 7.40
C SER A 64 -4.53 17.94 6.58
N PRO A 65 -4.68 17.90 5.24
CA PRO A 65 -3.77 17.16 4.38
C PRO A 65 -2.31 17.49 4.70
N GLY A 66 -1.47 16.46 4.83
CA GLY A 66 -0.06 16.58 5.19
C GLY A 66 0.25 16.55 6.69
N ASP A 67 -0.74 16.72 7.58
CA ASP A 67 -0.54 16.58 9.03
C ASP A 67 0.02 15.19 9.37
N ILE A 68 1.10 15.14 10.16
CA ILE A 68 1.67 13.89 10.67
C ILE A 68 0.77 13.38 11.81
N ILE A 69 0.20 12.20 11.61
CA ILE A 69 -0.70 11.52 12.56
C ILE A 69 0.08 10.60 13.48
N ILE A 70 0.93 9.73 12.91
CA ILE A 70 1.78 8.78 13.64
C ILE A 70 3.21 8.90 13.12
N SER A 71 4.18 8.87 14.05
CA SER A 71 5.59 8.64 13.71
C SER A 71 6.21 7.71 14.74
N GLU A 72 6.51 6.47 14.35
CA GLU A 72 7.02 5.47 15.27
C GLU A 72 8.07 4.54 14.65
N GLY A 73 8.94 4.02 15.50
CA GLY A 73 9.88 2.97 15.12
C GLY A 73 9.24 1.58 15.26
N PRO A 74 9.77 0.57 14.58
CA PRO A 74 9.21 -0.78 14.64
C PRO A 74 9.39 -1.41 16.02
N LEU A 75 8.41 -2.20 16.44
CA LEU A 75 8.49 -3.10 17.58
C LEU A 75 9.50 -4.22 17.29
N ILE A 76 9.34 -4.85 16.12
CA ILE A 76 10.14 -5.94 15.53
C ILE A 76 10.23 -5.71 14.02
N VAL A 77 11.36 -6.09 13.41
CA VAL A 77 11.54 -6.19 11.96
C VAL A 77 12.21 -7.52 11.65
N GLY A 78 11.94 -8.13 10.51
CA GLY A 78 12.70 -9.27 10.01
C GLY A 78 12.16 -9.81 8.68
N PRO A 79 12.67 -10.96 8.22
CA PRO A 79 12.14 -11.65 7.03
C PRO A 79 10.64 -11.91 7.16
N LYS A 80 9.93 -11.86 6.03
CA LYS A 80 8.49 -12.15 5.96
C LYS A 80 8.22 -13.62 6.29
N LEU A 81 7.07 -13.89 6.91
CA LEU A 81 6.54 -15.24 6.97
C LEU A 81 6.30 -15.75 5.54
N HIS A 82 6.47 -17.05 5.34
CA HIS A 82 6.29 -17.71 4.03
C HIS A 82 7.25 -17.23 2.92
N SER A 83 8.28 -16.45 3.25
CA SER A 83 9.33 -16.05 2.30
C SER A 83 10.53 -16.99 2.39
N GLU A 84 10.92 -17.52 1.23
CA GLU A 84 12.15 -18.32 1.07
C GLU A 84 13.30 -17.46 0.50
N ASP A 85 13.07 -16.19 0.20
CA ASP A 85 14.13 -15.32 -0.30
C ASP A 85 15.22 -15.09 0.77
N PRO A 86 16.49 -15.43 0.48
CA PRO A 86 17.56 -15.29 1.45
C PRO A 86 17.92 -13.82 1.66
N LEU A 87 17.87 -13.38 2.92
CA LEU A 87 18.22 -12.02 3.33
C LEU A 87 19.41 -12.02 4.29
N CYS A 88 20.30 -11.04 4.18
CA CYS A 88 21.28 -10.82 5.23
C CYS A 88 20.56 -10.40 6.51
N LEU A 89 20.60 -11.22 7.57
CA LEU A 89 19.87 -10.92 8.81
C LEU A 89 20.39 -9.69 9.57
N LEU A 90 21.52 -9.12 9.15
CA LEU A 90 22.13 -7.94 9.73
C LEU A 90 21.67 -6.64 9.07
N CYS A 91 21.50 -6.63 7.75
CA CYS A 91 21.21 -5.41 6.98
C CYS A 91 19.99 -5.52 6.06
N HIS A 92 19.36 -6.69 5.97
CA HIS A 92 18.21 -7.04 5.13
C HIS A 92 18.42 -6.86 3.62
N VAL A 93 19.67 -6.71 3.18
CA VAL A 93 20.03 -6.77 1.75
C VAL A 93 19.87 -8.22 1.26
N PRO A 94 19.33 -8.44 0.05
CA PRO A 94 19.30 -9.77 -0.57
C PRO A 94 20.68 -10.45 -0.50
N THR A 95 20.69 -11.72 -0.14
CA THR A 95 21.90 -12.54 -0.20
C THR A 95 21.61 -13.80 -1.01
N ARG A 96 22.49 -14.79 -0.95
CA ARG A 96 22.29 -16.10 -1.54
C ARG A 96 22.58 -17.15 -0.49
N TYR A 97 21.90 -18.29 -0.56
CA TYR A 97 22.17 -19.40 0.34
C TYR A 97 23.63 -19.90 0.25
N ASP A 98 24.20 -19.85 -0.96
CA ASP A 98 25.56 -20.25 -1.27
C ASP A 98 26.61 -19.15 -1.02
N SER A 99 26.21 -18.02 -0.42
CA SER A 99 27.12 -16.94 -0.05
C SER A 99 28.36 -17.46 0.69
N GLU A 100 29.51 -16.91 0.33
CA GLU A 100 30.80 -17.18 0.98
C GLU A 100 30.92 -16.44 2.32
N TYR A 101 30.12 -15.39 2.52
CA TYR A 101 30.11 -14.60 3.74
C TYR A 101 29.06 -15.15 4.69
N ARG A 102 29.47 -15.46 5.93
CA ARG A 102 28.60 -16.02 6.97
C ARG A 102 28.85 -15.35 8.30
N CYS A 103 27.83 -15.34 9.16
CA CYS A 103 28.02 -14.93 10.54
C CYS A 103 29.01 -15.88 11.23
N PRO A 104 30.07 -15.39 11.89
CA PRO A 104 31.10 -16.25 12.49
C PRO A 104 30.58 -17.07 13.68
N LYS A 105 29.39 -16.74 14.22
CA LYS A 105 28.79 -17.45 15.35
C LYS A 105 27.76 -18.49 14.93
N CYS A 106 26.76 -18.09 14.14
CA CYS A 106 25.64 -18.96 13.76
C CYS A 106 25.73 -19.49 12.31
N LEU A 107 26.73 -19.08 11.52
CA LEU A 107 26.93 -19.49 10.12
C LEU A 107 25.82 -19.10 9.12
N TRP A 108 24.85 -18.27 9.53
CA TRP A 108 23.82 -17.77 8.63
C TRP A 108 24.40 -16.87 7.51
N PRO A 109 23.86 -16.93 6.28
CA PRO A 109 24.36 -16.16 5.15
C PRO A 109 24.38 -14.64 5.38
N CYS A 110 25.43 -13.98 4.89
CA CYS A 110 25.59 -12.54 4.88
C CYS A 110 25.73 -12.03 3.43
N CYS A 111 25.41 -10.76 3.17
CA CYS A 111 25.48 -10.19 1.81
C CYS A 111 26.91 -9.80 1.38
N GLY A 112 27.86 -9.69 2.30
CA GLY A 112 29.21 -9.20 2.01
C GLY A 112 30.15 -9.25 3.22
N PRO A 113 31.44 -8.94 3.05
CA PRO A 113 32.47 -9.09 4.08
C PRO A 113 32.34 -8.11 5.26
N SER A 114 31.66 -6.97 5.07
CA SER A 114 31.45 -5.97 6.13
C SER A 114 30.40 -6.38 7.16
N CYS A 115 29.38 -7.14 6.76
CA CYS A 115 28.29 -7.55 7.65
C CYS A 115 28.77 -8.47 8.79
N PRO A 116 29.53 -9.55 8.53
CA PRO A 116 30.06 -10.41 9.59
C PRO A 116 30.82 -9.69 10.73
N ALA A 117 31.28 -8.45 10.50
CA ALA A 117 32.02 -7.64 11.46
C ALA A 117 31.14 -6.78 12.40
N ASP A 118 29.84 -6.56 12.11
CA ASP A 118 28.92 -5.77 12.96
C ASP A 118 27.77 -6.63 13.52
N PRO A 119 27.86 -7.12 14.77
CA PRO A 119 26.92 -8.10 15.30
C PRO A 119 25.59 -7.51 15.79
N LYS A 120 25.37 -6.19 15.80
CA LYS A 120 24.33 -5.60 16.68
C LYS A 120 22.87 -5.92 16.29
N VAL A 121 22.55 -6.06 15.00
CA VAL A 121 21.15 -6.21 14.55
C VAL A 121 20.65 -7.65 14.72
N HIS A 122 21.44 -8.66 14.33
CA HIS A 122 21.11 -10.08 14.44
C HIS A 122 21.53 -10.72 15.78
N ALA A 123 22.27 -9.99 16.63
CA ALA A 123 22.73 -10.47 17.94
C ALA A 123 21.69 -11.25 18.77
N PRO A 124 20.41 -10.83 18.85
CA PRO A 124 19.44 -11.47 19.73
C PRO A 124 19.20 -12.93 19.36
N GLU A 125 18.75 -13.17 18.14
CA GLU A 125 18.46 -14.50 17.63
C GLU A 125 19.74 -15.29 17.31
N CYS A 126 20.86 -14.62 17.02
CA CYS A 126 22.16 -15.26 16.78
C CYS A 126 22.56 -16.19 17.92
N SER A 127 22.31 -15.77 19.17
CA SER A 127 22.61 -16.57 20.37
C SER A 127 21.87 -17.91 20.42
N ILE A 128 20.65 -17.94 19.87
CA ILE A 128 19.84 -19.15 19.76
C ILE A 128 20.23 -19.95 18.54
N LEU A 129 20.41 -19.29 17.39
CA LEU A 129 20.76 -19.94 16.13
C LEU A 129 22.15 -20.60 16.18
N SER A 130 23.05 -20.11 17.02
CA SER A 130 24.35 -20.77 17.27
C SER A 130 24.25 -22.09 18.02
N LEU A 131 23.09 -22.41 18.63
CA LEU A 131 22.85 -23.69 19.33
C LEU A 131 22.48 -24.83 18.38
N GLN A 132 22.45 -24.59 17.07
CA GLN A 132 22.18 -25.63 16.08
C GLN A 132 23.11 -26.84 16.24
N GLY A 133 22.56 -28.04 16.05
CA GLY A 133 23.29 -29.28 16.23
C GLY A 133 24.49 -29.41 15.27
N LYS A 134 25.47 -30.26 15.63
CA LYS A 134 26.69 -30.50 14.80
C LYS A 134 26.37 -30.89 13.36
N GLN A 135 25.29 -31.63 13.13
CA GLN A 135 24.82 -31.99 11.78
C GLN A 135 24.41 -30.75 10.99
N ASN A 136 23.56 -29.88 11.55
CA ASN A 136 23.15 -28.62 10.91
C ASN A 136 24.32 -27.67 10.72
N LEU A 137 25.28 -27.60 11.65
CA LEU A 137 26.52 -26.83 11.46
C LEU A 137 27.34 -27.35 10.26
N THR A 138 27.41 -28.66 10.10
CA THR A 138 28.14 -29.31 9.00
C THR A 138 27.43 -29.06 7.67
N ALA A 139 26.10 -29.18 7.63
CA ALA A 139 25.28 -28.86 6.47
C ALA A 139 25.35 -27.36 6.11
N ALA A 140 25.28 -26.47 7.11
CA ALA A 140 25.46 -25.03 6.95
C ALA A 140 26.84 -24.67 6.36
N ALA A 141 27.91 -25.32 6.85
CA ALA A 141 29.27 -25.16 6.32
C ALA A 141 29.40 -25.69 4.88
N ARG A 142 28.62 -26.71 4.51
CA ARG A 142 28.48 -27.21 3.13
C ARG A 142 27.53 -26.39 2.27
N LYS A 143 26.98 -25.29 2.79
CA LYS A 143 26.04 -24.40 2.12
C LYS A 143 24.72 -25.10 1.72
N ASP A 144 24.31 -26.11 2.46
CA ASP A 144 23.01 -26.75 2.29
C ASP A 144 21.89 -25.73 2.57
N VAL A 145 20.95 -25.57 1.64
CA VAL A 145 19.88 -24.58 1.75
C VAL A 145 18.81 -25.00 2.77
N SER A 146 18.66 -26.31 2.99
CA SER A 146 17.59 -26.90 3.80
C SER A 146 17.67 -26.57 5.30
N VAL A 147 18.79 -26.02 5.77
CA VAL A 147 18.97 -25.66 7.19
C VAL A 147 18.52 -24.23 7.52
N TYR A 148 18.25 -23.38 6.52
CA TYR A 148 17.94 -21.97 6.69
C TYR A 148 16.45 -21.68 6.47
N HIS A 149 15.72 -21.51 7.57
CA HIS A 149 14.30 -21.17 7.57
C HIS A 149 14.10 -19.69 7.92
N TYR A 150 14.06 -18.83 6.90
CA TYR A 150 13.93 -17.37 7.08
C TYR A 150 12.58 -16.98 7.70
N ASP A 151 11.53 -17.71 7.40
CA ASP A 151 10.19 -17.59 7.98
C ASP A 151 10.17 -17.80 9.51
N ALA A 152 11.11 -18.57 10.07
CA ALA A 152 11.21 -18.79 11.51
C ALA A 152 11.97 -17.68 12.27
N VAL A 153 12.69 -16.80 11.56
CA VAL A 153 13.56 -15.78 12.20
C VAL A 153 12.77 -14.70 12.92
N THR A 154 11.74 -14.15 12.27
CA THR A 154 10.93 -13.07 12.85
C THR A 154 10.10 -13.56 14.06
N PRO A 155 9.46 -14.75 14.01
CA PRO A 155 8.85 -15.36 15.19
C PRO A 155 9.83 -15.54 16.36
N LEU A 156 11.07 -15.97 16.08
CA LEU A 156 12.10 -16.09 17.11
C LEU A 156 12.50 -14.73 17.70
N ARG A 157 12.65 -13.69 16.87
CA ARG A 157 12.91 -12.31 17.35
C ARG A 157 11.79 -11.82 18.29
N CYS A 158 10.53 -12.13 17.97
CA CYS A 158 9.39 -11.82 18.82
C CYS A 158 9.47 -12.57 20.16
N LEU A 159 9.72 -13.88 20.13
CA LEU A 159 9.83 -14.73 21.31
C LEU A 159 10.89 -14.22 22.30
N LEU A 160 12.03 -13.75 21.78
CA LEU A 160 13.14 -13.23 22.58
C LEU A 160 12.83 -11.90 23.28
N LEU A 161 11.72 -11.23 22.96
CA LEU A 161 11.28 -10.05 23.70
C LEU A 161 10.94 -10.37 25.16
N GLN A 162 10.51 -11.60 25.47
CA GLN A 162 10.20 -12.03 26.84
C GLN A 162 11.31 -11.69 27.82
N ARG A 163 12.57 -11.92 27.42
CA ARG A 163 13.75 -11.62 28.23
C ARG A 163 14.32 -10.23 27.96
N ARG A 164 14.39 -9.82 26.70
CA ARG A 164 15.10 -8.58 26.32
C ARG A 164 14.32 -7.33 26.64
N ASN A 165 13.01 -7.37 26.50
CA ASN A 165 12.13 -6.23 26.75
C ASN A 165 10.69 -6.70 27.04
N PRO A 166 10.40 -7.07 28.31
CA PRO A 166 9.07 -7.54 28.71
C PRO A 166 7.93 -6.58 28.35
N ARG A 167 8.18 -5.26 28.40
CA ARG A 167 7.18 -4.26 28.00
C ARG A 167 6.79 -4.37 26.52
N LYS A 168 7.79 -4.58 25.65
CA LYS A 168 7.54 -4.81 24.21
C LYS A 168 6.87 -6.16 23.96
N TRP A 169 7.17 -7.17 24.77
CA TRP A 169 6.48 -8.45 24.75
C TRP A 169 4.98 -8.30 25.10
N ASP A 170 4.66 -7.55 26.14
CA ASP A 170 3.27 -7.25 26.51
C ASP A 170 2.54 -6.50 25.39
N GLN A 171 3.21 -5.52 24.76
CA GLN A 171 2.66 -4.80 23.61
C GLN A 171 2.39 -5.74 22.42
N LEU A 172 3.32 -6.64 22.11
CA LEU A 172 3.16 -7.64 21.05
C LEU A 172 1.94 -8.52 21.32
N LEU A 173 1.81 -9.07 22.54
CA LEU A 173 0.71 -9.97 22.87
C LEU A 173 -0.67 -9.30 22.88
N GLN A 174 -0.74 -7.96 22.95
CA GLN A 174 -1.99 -7.21 22.84
C GLN A 174 -2.50 -7.05 21.39
N MET A 175 -1.69 -7.40 20.39
CA MET A 175 -2.09 -7.38 18.98
C MET A 175 -3.01 -8.56 18.65
N GLU A 176 -3.91 -8.35 17.70
CA GLU A 176 -4.85 -9.38 17.25
C GLU A 176 -4.11 -10.48 16.48
N ALA A 177 -4.48 -11.74 16.73
CA ALA A 177 -3.84 -12.92 16.15
C ALA A 177 -4.83 -13.79 15.34
N HIS A 178 -6.13 -13.49 15.42
CA HIS A 178 -7.24 -14.23 14.82
C HIS A 178 -7.19 -15.74 15.06
N LEU A 179 -6.77 -16.17 16.27
CA LEU A 179 -6.60 -17.58 16.61
C LEU A 179 -7.89 -18.42 16.46
N ARG A 180 -9.07 -17.79 16.49
CA ARG A 180 -10.34 -18.49 16.20
C ARG A 180 -10.41 -19.01 14.76
N HIS A 181 -9.84 -18.28 13.81
CA HIS A 181 -9.79 -18.66 12.39
C HIS A 181 -8.48 -19.38 12.02
N ARG A 182 -7.50 -19.40 12.94
CA ARG A 182 -6.14 -19.93 12.71
C ARG A 182 -5.78 -21.07 13.66
N GLY A 183 -6.75 -21.61 14.39
CA GLY A 183 -6.54 -22.63 15.41
C GLY A 183 -6.32 -24.04 14.82
N PRO A 184 -6.13 -25.05 15.70
CA PRO A 184 -6.01 -26.45 15.29
C PRO A 184 -7.12 -26.89 14.35
N GLY A 185 -6.77 -27.66 13.32
CA GLY A 185 -7.71 -28.13 12.27
C GLY A 185 -7.70 -27.31 10.99
N THR A 186 -7.18 -26.07 11.02
CA THR A 186 -7.05 -25.22 9.83
C THR A 186 -5.79 -25.54 9.02
N ASP A 187 -5.78 -25.21 7.73
CA ASP A 187 -4.58 -25.32 6.87
C ASP A 187 -3.45 -24.43 7.38
N THR A 188 -3.76 -23.18 7.70
CA THR A 188 -2.77 -22.22 8.25
C THR A 188 -2.08 -22.76 9.50
N TYR A 189 -2.82 -23.40 10.42
CA TYR A 189 -2.22 -24.00 11.61
C TYR A 189 -1.24 -25.12 11.24
N ARG A 190 -1.61 -26.01 10.30
CA ARG A 190 -0.72 -27.09 9.85
C ARG A 190 0.56 -26.55 9.22
N GLU A 191 0.45 -25.57 8.33
CA GLU A 191 1.58 -24.95 7.64
C GLU A 191 2.55 -24.27 8.61
N ILE A 192 2.04 -23.44 9.53
CA ILE A 192 2.86 -22.76 10.55
C ILE A 192 3.52 -23.76 11.49
N ARG A 193 2.80 -24.82 11.88
CA ARG A 193 3.35 -25.86 12.74
C ARG A 193 4.55 -26.52 12.07
N ASP A 194 4.40 -26.91 10.81
CA ASP A 194 5.39 -27.71 10.10
C ASP A 194 6.61 -26.90 9.65
N ARG A 195 6.42 -25.63 9.25
CA ARG A 195 7.48 -24.73 8.77
C ARG A 195 8.20 -23.97 9.89
N VAL A 196 7.47 -23.48 10.89
CA VAL A 196 8.01 -22.57 11.92
C VAL A 196 8.12 -23.25 13.27
N VAL A 197 7.01 -23.76 13.82
CA VAL A 197 6.96 -24.24 15.21
C VAL A 197 7.90 -25.42 15.41
N ARG A 198 7.74 -26.47 14.59
CA ARG A 198 8.53 -27.70 14.68
C ARG A 198 10.01 -27.40 14.46
N TYR A 199 10.33 -26.59 13.43
CA TYR A 199 11.70 -26.17 13.16
C TYR A 199 12.33 -25.49 14.39
N LEU A 200 11.66 -24.49 14.98
CA LEU A 200 12.18 -23.80 16.15
C LEU A 200 12.32 -24.72 17.36
N GLN A 201 11.32 -25.55 17.63
CA GLN A 201 11.32 -26.46 18.78
C GLN A 201 12.42 -27.51 18.70
N GLU A 202 12.48 -28.29 17.62
CA GLU A 202 13.39 -29.42 17.46
C GLU A 202 14.85 -28.97 17.29
N ASN A 203 15.08 -27.85 16.61
CA ASN A 203 16.44 -27.40 16.32
C ASN A 203 17.02 -26.57 17.47
N TYR A 204 16.20 -25.77 18.17
CA TYR A 204 16.68 -24.75 19.09
C TYR A 204 16.02 -24.76 20.47
N LEU A 205 14.69 -24.61 20.56
CA LEU A 205 14.02 -24.23 21.81
C LEU A 205 14.03 -25.37 22.85
N GLN A 206 13.89 -26.64 22.45
CA GLN A 206 13.98 -27.79 23.36
C GLN A 206 15.37 -28.00 23.94
N LYS A 207 16.40 -27.40 23.33
CA LYS A 207 17.81 -27.52 23.74
C LYS A 207 18.29 -26.33 24.56
N LEU A 208 17.40 -25.39 24.89
CA LEU A 208 17.79 -24.18 25.60
C LEU A 208 18.29 -24.53 27.02
N PRO A 209 19.49 -24.06 27.40
CA PRO A 209 19.99 -24.28 28.74
C PRO A 209 19.17 -23.46 29.74
N THR A 210 19.00 -24.00 30.94
CA THR A 210 18.56 -23.24 32.12
C THR A 210 19.70 -22.33 32.59
N VAL A 211 19.39 -21.09 32.96
CA VAL A 211 20.37 -20.06 33.35
C VAL A 211 20.06 -19.58 34.78
N GLY A 212 21.10 -19.37 35.59
CA GLY A 212 20.98 -18.84 36.96
C GLY A 212 20.92 -19.91 38.06
N LYS A 213 20.92 -19.48 39.33
CA LYS A 213 20.87 -20.37 40.51
C LYS A 213 19.48 -21.01 40.73
N GLU A 214 18.44 -20.46 40.12
CA GLU A 214 17.03 -20.87 40.28
C GLU A 214 16.47 -21.62 39.06
N GLY A 215 17.30 -21.93 38.05
CA GLY A 215 16.88 -22.73 36.89
C GLY A 215 15.99 -21.99 35.87
N GLU A 216 16.04 -20.66 35.82
CA GLU A 216 15.25 -19.87 34.85
C GLU A 216 15.64 -20.19 33.40
N THR A 217 14.66 -20.44 32.54
CA THR A 217 14.89 -20.66 31.10
C THR A 217 15.22 -19.35 30.37
N VAL A 218 15.99 -19.41 29.27
CA VAL A 218 16.32 -18.24 28.44
C VAL A 218 15.05 -17.54 27.89
N VAL A 219 14.01 -18.33 27.64
CA VAL A 219 12.67 -17.92 27.20
C VAL A 219 11.67 -18.63 28.11
N GLN A 220 10.72 -17.89 28.70
CA GLN A 220 9.79 -18.44 29.69
C GLN A 220 8.72 -19.32 29.05
N ASP A 221 8.08 -18.84 27.97
CA ASP A 221 7.05 -19.55 27.24
C ASP A 221 7.50 -19.79 25.80
N CYS A 222 7.79 -21.04 25.47
CA CYS A 222 8.13 -21.52 24.13
C CYS A 222 7.09 -22.54 23.60
N SER A 223 5.87 -22.51 24.15
CA SER A 223 4.80 -23.42 23.74
C SER A 223 4.41 -23.23 22.28
N GLU A 224 3.88 -24.30 21.68
CA GLU A 224 3.34 -24.27 20.32
C GLU A 224 2.23 -23.21 20.19
N ASN A 225 1.36 -23.07 21.20
CA ASN A 225 0.32 -22.06 21.24
C ASN A 225 0.88 -20.64 21.14
N THR A 226 1.97 -20.35 21.84
CA THR A 226 2.60 -19.03 21.82
C THR A 226 3.28 -18.75 20.48
N LEU A 227 3.92 -19.74 19.88
CA LEU A 227 4.50 -19.60 18.53
C LEU A 227 3.43 -19.38 17.45
N HIS A 228 2.31 -20.12 17.52
CA HIS A 228 1.15 -19.89 16.64
C HIS A 228 0.55 -18.50 16.84
N ARG A 229 0.45 -18.01 18.08
CA ARG A 229 -0.01 -16.65 18.37
C ARG A 229 0.92 -15.60 17.77
N ILE A 230 2.23 -15.77 17.88
CA ILE A 230 3.21 -14.85 17.29
C ILE A 230 3.06 -14.81 15.76
N CYS A 231 2.94 -15.97 15.10
CA CYS A 231 2.72 -16.02 13.65
C CYS A 231 1.36 -15.39 13.28
N GLY A 232 0.34 -15.68 14.10
CA GLY A 232 -0.93 -14.96 14.24
C GLY A 232 -0.79 -13.45 14.04
N ILE A 233 -0.06 -12.85 14.97
CA ILE A 233 0.16 -11.41 15.06
C ILE A 233 0.92 -10.90 13.83
N LEU A 234 1.94 -11.60 13.38
CA LEU A 234 2.78 -11.19 12.25
C LEU A 234 1.99 -11.10 10.94
N ASP A 235 1.16 -12.08 10.59
CA ASP A 235 0.39 -12.03 9.33
C ASP A 235 -0.73 -10.98 9.36
N VAL A 236 -1.33 -10.79 10.53
CA VAL A 236 -2.48 -9.89 10.68
C VAL A 236 -2.04 -8.43 10.76
N ASN A 237 -0.95 -8.14 11.47
CA ASN A 237 -0.53 -6.77 11.81
C ASN A 237 0.76 -6.33 11.11
N GLY A 238 1.46 -7.24 10.43
CA GLY A 238 2.72 -6.97 9.75
C GLY A 238 2.56 -5.94 8.63
N LEU A 239 3.44 -4.96 8.61
CA LEU A 239 3.60 -4.04 7.49
C LEU A 239 4.79 -4.49 6.64
N ASP A 240 4.52 -4.73 5.36
CA ASP A 240 5.56 -5.05 4.39
C ASP A 240 6.31 -3.78 3.99
N ILE A 241 7.63 -3.84 4.11
CA ILE A 241 8.55 -2.77 3.75
C ILE A 241 9.40 -3.25 2.57
N ARG A 242 9.22 -2.59 1.43
CA ARG A 242 10.08 -2.76 0.26
C ARG A 242 11.39 -2.01 0.45
N LEU A 243 12.50 -2.72 0.31
CA LEU A 243 13.84 -2.20 0.45
C LEU A 243 14.47 -1.93 -0.92
N ALA A 244 15.65 -1.31 -0.90
CA ALA A 244 16.46 -1.19 -2.10
C ALA A 244 16.79 -2.58 -2.67
N LEU A 245 16.95 -2.68 -3.99
CA LEU A 245 17.21 -3.93 -4.71
C LEU A 245 16.05 -4.95 -4.70
N GLY A 246 14.86 -4.55 -4.24
CA GLY A 246 13.64 -5.35 -4.38
C GLY A 246 13.36 -6.36 -3.27
N SER A 247 14.18 -6.46 -2.22
CA SER A 247 13.82 -7.28 -1.05
C SER A 247 12.65 -6.68 -0.28
N GLU A 248 11.94 -7.55 0.44
CA GLU A 248 10.89 -7.15 1.37
C GLU A 248 11.19 -7.68 2.79
N VAL A 249 10.85 -6.88 3.79
CA VAL A 249 10.84 -7.29 5.20
C VAL A 249 9.49 -6.97 5.81
N VAL A 250 9.13 -7.71 6.87
CA VAL A 250 7.96 -7.39 7.68
C VAL A 250 8.37 -6.60 8.92
N ALA A 251 7.58 -5.60 9.28
CA ALA A 251 7.73 -4.86 10.51
C ALA A 251 6.40 -4.75 11.28
N LEU A 252 6.49 -4.88 12.61
CA LEU A 252 5.35 -4.65 13.50
C LEU A 252 5.44 -3.26 14.10
N TYR A 253 4.31 -2.55 14.10
CA TYR A 253 4.21 -1.20 14.60
C TYR A 253 3.00 -1.12 15.54
N PRO A 254 3.19 -0.80 16.84
CA PRO A 254 2.15 -0.96 17.85
C PRO A 254 0.97 -0.01 17.70
N THR A 255 1.16 1.12 17.01
CA THR A 255 0.11 2.12 16.80
C THR A 255 -0.44 2.06 15.38
N VAL A 256 0.42 1.92 14.37
CA VAL A 256 0.02 1.85 12.96
C VAL A 256 -0.91 0.67 12.68
N CYS A 257 -0.73 -0.47 13.36
CA CYS A 257 -1.62 -1.63 13.18
C CYS A 257 -3.06 -1.39 13.67
N LEU A 258 -3.32 -0.31 14.41
CA LEU A 258 -4.66 0.07 14.88
C LEU A 258 -5.46 0.86 13.85
N MET A 259 -4.84 1.32 12.75
CA MET A 259 -5.59 1.94 11.66
C MET A 259 -6.39 0.88 10.93
N GLU A 260 -7.71 1.00 10.97
CA GLU A 260 -8.62 0.07 10.31
C GLU A 260 -8.55 0.16 8.78
N HIS A 261 -9.21 -0.80 8.12
CA HIS A 261 -9.40 -0.76 6.68
C HIS A 261 -10.56 0.13 6.25
N ASN A 262 -10.33 0.97 5.25
CA ASN A 262 -11.36 1.58 4.43
C ASN A 262 -10.93 1.54 2.96
N CYS A 263 -11.84 1.23 2.04
CA CYS A 263 -11.53 1.28 0.59
C CYS A 263 -11.39 2.73 0.07
N LEU A 264 -11.68 3.74 0.91
CA LEU A 264 -11.40 5.15 0.72
C LEU A 264 -10.56 5.66 1.90
N PRO A 265 -9.26 5.28 1.96
CA PRO A 265 -8.42 5.65 3.09
C PRO A 265 -8.24 7.16 3.18
N ASN A 266 -8.05 7.67 4.38
CA ASN A 266 -7.74 9.08 4.63
C ASN A 266 -6.31 9.31 5.11
N THR A 267 -5.50 8.24 5.09
CA THR A 267 -4.09 8.29 5.44
C THR A 267 -3.22 7.61 4.39
N ARG A 268 -1.96 8.01 4.39
CA ARG A 268 -0.86 7.38 3.68
C ARG A 268 0.32 7.25 4.62
N TYR A 269 1.06 6.17 4.50
CA TYR A 269 2.31 6.00 5.23
C TYR A 269 3.52 6.02 4.29
N SER A 270 4.66 6.45 4.83
CA SER A 270 5.97 6.26 4.24
C SER A 270 6.91 5.68 5.31
N VAL A 271 7.95 4.97 4.86
CA VAL A 271 8.93 4.34 5.74
C VAL A 271 10.31 4.91 5.44
N GLU A 272 10.97 5.44 6.47
CA GLU A 272 12.34 5.92 6.41
C GLU A 272 13.29 4.73 6.40
N ILE A 273 14.06 4.58 5.32
CA ILE A 273 15.11 3.55 5.19
C ILE A 273 16.46 4.25 5.29
N CYS A 274 16.84 4.61 6.52
CA CYS A 274 18.13 5.24 6.82
C CYS A 274 18.95 4.36 7.77
N PRO A 275 20.28 4.31 7.64
CA PRO A 275 21.14 3.62 8.62
C PRO A 275 20.97 4.17 10.04
N GLY A 276 21.08 3.31 11.05
CA GLY A 276 21.08 3.70 12.48
C GLY A 276 19.72 3.62 13.17
N ASP A 277 19.56 4.33 14.29
CA ASP A 277 18.42 4.17 15.23
C ASP A 277 17.04 4.56 14.67
N ARG A 278 17.00 5.17 13.47
CA ARG A 278 15.75 5.53 12.78
C ARG A 278 15.40 4.58 11.63
N GLN A 279 16.15 3.49 11.47
CA GLN A 279 15.88 2.52 10.42
C GLN A 279 14.44 1.98 10.54
N TYR A 280 13.70 2.04 9.43
CA TYR A 280 12.31 1.61 9.32
C TYR A 280 11.32 2.43 10.15
N ARG A 281 11.61 3.70 10.46
CA ARG A 281 10.60 4.57 11.08
C ARG A 281 9.45 4.81 10.11
N VAL A 282 8.23 4.53 10.54
CA VAL A 282 7.02 4.80 9.76
C VAL A 282 6.50 6.21 10.09
N SER A 283 6.04 6.93 9.07
CA SER A 283 5.37 8.21 9.18
C SER A 283 4.02 8.13 8.47
N VAL A 284 2.94 8.33 9.21
CA VAL A 284 1.57 8.35 8.68
C VAL A 284 1.09 9.78 8.60
N LYS A 285 0.60 10.19 7.44
CA LYS A 285 0.05 11.53 7.20
C LYS A 285 -1.40 11.46 6.75
N ALA A 286 -2.17 12.49 7.09
CA ALA A 286 -3.50 12.70 6.51
C ALA A 286 -3.37 13.02 5.02
N THR A 287 -4.20 12.41 4.17
CA THR A 287 -4.23 12.67 2.71
C THR A 287 -5.40 13.55 2.28
N ARG A 288 -6.34 13.78 3.20
CA ARG A 288 -7.44 14.73 3.07
C ARG A 288 -7.74 15.37 4.42
N HIS A 289 -8.66 16.32 4.45
CA HIS A 289 -9.21 16.78 5.72
C HIS A 289 -9.91 15.63 6.47
N ILE A 290 -9.61 15.49 7.76
CA ILE A 290 -10.23 14.52 8.67
C ILE A 290 -10.83 15.30 9.83
N GLN A 291 -12.14 15.18 10.02
CA GLN A 291 -12.83 15.91 11.09
C GLN A 291 -12.56 15.28 12.45
N LYS A 292 -12.61 16.07 13.53
CA LYS A 292 -12.60 15.53 14.89
C LYS A 292 -13.70 14.47 15.05
N GLY A 293 -13.33 13.32 15.59
CA GLY A 293 -14.22 12.16 15.79
C GLY A 293 -14.34 11.26 14.56
N GLU A 294 -13.80 11.65 13.41
CA GLU A 294 -13.75 10.80 12.23
C GLU A 294 -12.69 9.70 12.42
N HIS A 295 -12.98 8.52 11.89
CA HIS A 295 -12.08 7.38 11.92
C HIS A 295 -10.81 7.65 11.09
N ILE A 296 -9.66 7.15 11.56
CA ILE A 296 -8.38 7.22 10.87
C ILE A 296 -8.09 5.84 10.29
N SER A 297 -8.07 5.77 8.95
CA SER A 297 -8.08 4.50 8.22
C SER A 297 -7.02 4.43 7.13
N THR A 298 -6.64 3.21 6.80
CA THR A 298 -5.73 2.85 5.70
C THR A 298 -6.39 1.81 4.79
N MET A 299 -5.69 1.38 3.74
CA MET A 299 -6.17 0.38 2.78
C MET A 299 -5.27 -0.85 2.79
N TYR A 300 -5.85 -2.03 3.07
CA TYR A 300 -5.14 -3.31 3.09
C TYR A 300 -5.18 -4.01 1.72
N THR A 301 -6.08 -3.58 0.83
CA THR A 301 -6.24 -4.10 -0.53
C THR A 301 -5.53 -3.21 -1.55
N HIS A 302 -5.68 -3.55 -2.84
CA HIS A 302 -5.40 -2.64 -3.93
C HIS A 302 -6.60 -1.74 -4.25
N ALA A 303 -6.36 -0.48 -4.60
CA ALA A 303 -7.44 0.51 -4.82
C ALA A 303 -8.23 0.27 -6.10
N LEU A 304 -7.61 -0.32 -7.13
CA LEU A 304 -8.24 -0.61 -8.42
C LEU A 304 -8.95 -1.97 -8.48
N TRP A 305 -8.89 -2.79 -7.42
CA TRP A 305 -9.68 -4.03 -7.39
C TRP A 305 -11.16 -3.73 -7.26
N GLY A 306 -12.01 -4.56 -7.86
CA GLY A 306 -13.45 -4.53 -7.68
C GLY A 306 -13.90 -4.97 -6.28
N THR A 307 -15.16 -4.70 -5.93
CA THR A 307 -15.68 -4.97 -4.57
C THR A 307 -15.52 -6.42 -4.14
N GLN A 308 -15.85 -7.38 -5.00
CA GLN A 308 -15.74 -8.81 -4.70
C GLN A 308 -14.29 -9.22 -4.37
N ALA A 309 -13.34 -8.91 -5.25
CA ALA A 309 -11.91 -9.22 -5.03
C ALA A 309 -11.36 -8.58 -3.74
N ARG A 310 -11.80 -7.36 -3.39
CA ARG A 310 -11.42 -6.73 -2.11
C ARG A 310 -11.99 -7.50 -0.91
N MET A 311 -13.26 -7.91 -0.96
CA MET A 311 -13.90 -8.65 0.13
C MET A 311 -13.27 -10.03 0.31
N GLU A 312 -13.06 -10.78 -0.76
CA GLU A 312 -12.40 -12.10 -0.74
C GLU A 312 -11.00 -12.00 -0.14
N HIS A 313 -10.21 -11.01 -0.56
CA HIS A 313 -8.87 -10.79 -0.02
C HIS A 313 -8.88 -10.48 1.48
N LEU A 314 -9.77 -9.58 1.93
CA LEU A 314 -9.88 -9.23 3.35
C LEU A 314 -10.39 -10.42 4.18
N ALA A 315 -11.32 -11.21 3.67
CA ALA A 315 -11.80 -12.41 4.34
C ALA A 315 -10.67 -13.44 4.49
N ALA A 316 -9.89 -13.67 3.43
CA ALA A 316 -8.80 -14.64 3.43
C ALA A 316 -7.61 -14.21 4.29
N THR A 317 -7.24 -12.93 4.27
CA THR A 317 -5.98 -12.45 4.89
C THR A 317 -6.18 -11.74 6.22
N LYS A 318 -7.37 -11.19 6.48
CA LYS A 318 -7.68 -10.39 7.68
C LYS A 318 -8.95 -10.84 8.40
N TYR A 319 -9.65 -11.87 7.92
CA TYR A 319 -10.79 -12.51 8.57
C TYR A 319 -12.01 -11.61 8.81
N PHE A 320 -12.20 -10.59 7.95
CA PHE A 320 -13.40 -9.75 7.96
C PHE A 320 -13.80 -9.32 6.54
N THR A 321 -15.04 -8.87 6.38
CA THR A 321 -15.53 -8.28 5.11
C THR A 321 -15.81 -6.79 5.28
N CYS A 322 -15.36 -5.99 4.30
CA CYS A 322 -15.52 -4.54 4.35
C CYS A 322 -16.94 -4.10 3.97
N ARG A 323 -17.50 -3.17 4.74
CA ARG A 323 -18.84 -2.58 4.51
C ARG A 323 -18.79 -1.06 4.32
N CYS A 324 -17.65 -0.54 3.86
CA CYS A 324 -17.50 0.91 3.65
C CYS A 324 -18.42 1.43 2.54
N LYS A 325 -18.56 2.76 2.43
CA LYS A 325 -19.42 3.42 1.43
C LYS A 325 -19.18 2.93 0.00
N ARG A 326 -17.92 2.67 -0.37
CA ARG A 326 -17.57 2.13 -1.69
C ARG A 326 -18.05 0.69 -1.88
N CYS A 327 -17.83 -0.19 -0.90
CA CYS A 327 -18.29 -1.59 -1.00
C CYS A 327 -19.81 -1.71 -0.98
N ALA A 328 -20.50 -0.81 -0.27
CA ALA A 328 -21.96 -0.81 -0.18
C ALA A 328 -22.66 -0.26 -1.44
N ASP A 329 -21.93 0.45 -2.31
CA ASP A 329 -22.47 1.03 -3.55
C ASP A 329 -22.19 0.10 -4.74
N PRO A 330 -23.23 -0.44 -5.41
CA PRO A 330 -23.06 -1.29 -6.59
C PRO A 330 -22.25 -0.64 -7.72
N THR A 331 -22.31 0.70 -7.85
CA THR A 331 -21.59 1.45 -8.88
C THR A 331 -20.15 1.80 -8.47
N GLU A 332 -19.76 1.47 -7.23
CA GLU A 332 -18.51 1.90 -6.61
C GLU A 332 -18.26 3.40 -6.77
N LEU A 333 -19.17 4.21 -6.23
CA LEU A 333 -19.13 5.69 -6.25
C LEU A 333 -19.33 6.29 -7.64
N GLY A 334 -20.14 5.64 -8.48
CA GLY A 334 -20.38 6.05 -9.86
C GLY A 334 -19.20 5.82 -10.80
N THR A 335 -18.16 5.10 -10.36
CA THR A 335 -17.02 4.77 -11.24
C THR A 335 -17.32 3.62 -12.19
N TYR A 336 -18.22 2.72 -11.79
CA TYR A 336 -18.52 1.47 -12.50
C TYR A 336 -17.26 0.64 -12.74
N ILE A 337 -16.31 0.67 -11.80
CA ILE A 337 -15.01 0.00 -11.96
C ILE A 337 -15.13 -1.54 -11.99
N SER A 338 -16.22 -2.12 -11.49
CA SER A 338 -16.57 -3.54 -11.66
C SER A 338 -17.70 -3.78 -12.67
N GLY A 339 -18.18 -2.74 -13.37
CA GLY A 339 -19.36 -2.82 -14.22
C GLY A 339 -19.14 -3.61 -15.52
N ILE A 340 -20.08 -4.48 -15.85
CA ILE A 340 -20.09 -5.27 -17.09
C ILE A 340 -21.17 -4.71 -18.01
N ARG A 341 -20.94 -4.65 -19.32
CA ARG A 341 -21.99 -4.23 -20.25
C ARG A 341 -23.10 -5.26 -20.30
N CYS A 342 -24.33 -4.76 -20.30
CA CYS A 342 -25.52 -5.57 -20.51
C CYS A 342 -25.50 -6.24 -21.88
N LEU A 343 -25.65 -7.58 -21.87
CA LEU A 343 -25.84 -8.39 -23.09
C LEU A 343 -27.29 -8.42 -23.57
N GLY A 344 -28.21 -7.78 -22.84
CA GLY A 344 -29.60 -7.67 -23.25
C GLY A 344 -29.73 -6.91 -24.56
N THR A 345 -30.55 -7.44 -25.47
CA THR A 345 -31.05 -6.74 -26.65
C THR A 345 -32.48 -6.28 -26.36
N HIS A 346 -32.87 -5.11 -26.88
CA HIS A 346 -34.17 -4.48 -26.63
C HIS A 346 -35.38 -5.19 -27.26
N ILE A 347 -35.41 -6.53 -27.32
CA ILE A 347 -36.64 -7.30 -27.65
C ILE A 347 -37.73 -7.10 -26.56
N LEU A 348 -37.40 -6.38 -25.49
CA LEU A 348 -38.25 -6.11 -24.32
C LEU A 348 -38.65 -4.62 -24.18
N THR A 349 -38.33 -3.73 -25.15
CA THR A 349 -38.86 -2.35 -25.18
C THR A 349 -39.53 -2.07 -26.53
N PRO A 350 -40.73 -1.46 -26.58
CA PRO A 350 -41.56 -1.45 -27.80
C PRO A 350 -41.02 -0.66 -29.00
N ASP A 351 -39.93 0.12 -28.85
CA ASP A 351 -39.65 1.23 -29.77
C ASP A 351 -38.28 1.20 -30.47
N THR A 352 -37.46 0.13 -30.35
CA THR A 352 -36.23 0.01 -31.16
C THR A 352 -35.87 -1.44 -31.50
N ASP A 353 -36.05 -1.83 -32.76
CA ASP A 353 -35.66 -3.15 -33.29
C ASP A 353 -34.15 -3.40 -33.13
N GLY A 354 -33.78 -4.39 -32.28
CA GLY A 354 -32.47 -5.03 -32.28
C GLY A 354 -31.29 -4.26 -31.63
N ALA A 355 -31.51 -3.10 -31.02
CA ALA A 355 -30.45 -2.34 -30.36
C ALA A 355 -30.02 -2.97 -29.01
N SER A 356 -28.72 -2.86 -28.67
CA SER A 356 -28.20 -3.22 -27.34
C SER A 356 -28.89 -2.39 -26.25
N CYS A 357 -29.14 -3.00 -25.08
CA CYS A 357 -29.80 -2.33 -23.96
C CYS A 357 -29.04 -1.07 -23.48
N GLY A 358 -27.72 -1.02 -23.73
CA GLY A 358 -26.85 0.09 -23.37
C GLY A 358 -26.66 0.30 -21.86
N GLY A 359 -27.20 -0.61 -21.05
CA GLY A 359 -27.08 -0.61 -19.60
C GLY A 359 -25.83 -1.33 -19.09
N THR A 360 -25.63 -1.25 -17.79
CA THR A 360 -24.53 -1.87 -17.05
C THR A 360 -25.09 -2.89 -16.07
N GLN A 361 -24.53 -4.09 -16.08
CA GLN A 361 -24.75 -5.13 -15.10
C GLN A 361 -23.96 -4.80 -13.83
N LEU A 362 -24.67 -4.82 -12.70
CA LEU A 362 -24.16 -4.50 -11.37
C LEU A 362 -24.66 -5.52 -10.34
N PRO A 363 -23.91 -5.77 -9.26
CA PRO A 363 -24.37 -6.66 -8.19
C PRO A 363 -25.63 -6.08 -7.52
N ILE A 364 -26.64 -6.94 -7.28
CA ILE A 364 -27.87 -6.57 -6.59
C ILE A 364 -27.58 -6.19 -5.12
N SER A 365 -26.76 -7.01 -4.47
CA SER A 365 -26.36 -6.91 -3.06
C SER A 365 -24.82 -6.96 -2.98
N PRO A 366 -24.10 -5.85 -3.20
CA PRO A 366 -22.64 -5.85 -3.32
C PRO A 366 -21.87 -6.27 -2.06
N LEU A 367 -22.55 -6.36 -0.91
CA LEU A 367 -21.99 -6.84 0.36
C LEU A 367 -22.19 -8.36 0.57
N GLU A 368 -22.83 -9.05 -0.37
CA GLU A 368 -23.03 -10.49 -0.36
C GLU A 368 -22.11 -11.14 -1.39
N GLU A 369 -21.40 -12.20 -0.99
CA GLU A 369 -20.37 -12.86 -1.82
C GLU A 369 -20.94 -13.47 -3.10
N ASN A 370 -22.15 -14.04 -3.04
CA ASN A 370 -22.81 -14.71 -4.15
C ASN A 370 -24.00 -13.91 -4.69
N SER A 371 -23.90 -12.58 -4.67
CA SER A 371 -24.97 -11.73 -5.20
C SER A 371 -25.09 -11.88 -6.70
N ASP A 372 -26.29 -12.21 -7.17
CA ASP A 372 -26.64 -12.08 -8.58
C ASP A 372 -26.54 -10.63 -9.04
N TRP A 373 -26.45 -10.46 -10.37
CA TRP A 373 -26.24 -9.19 -11.03
C TRP A 373 -27.48 -8.83 -11.85
N ARG A 374 -27.78 -7.53 -11.91
CA ARG A 374 -28.88 -6.99 -12.71
C ARG A 374 -28.44 -5.80 -13.53
N CYS A 375 -29.05 -5.65 -14.69
CA CYS A 375 -28.90 -4.46 -15.51
C CYS A 375 -29.62 -3.26 -14.85
N ASP A 376 -29.03 -2.08 -14.97
CA ASP A 376 -29.61 -0.80 -14.55
C ASP A 376 -30.71 -0.25 -15.49
N ARG A 377 -30.89 -0.85 -16.68
CA ARG A 377 -31.85 -0.37 -17.70
C ARG A 377 -32.88 -1.39 -18.16
N CYS A 378 -32.60 -2.68 -18.03
CA CYS A 378 -33.47 -3.74 -18.54
C CYS A 378 -33.56 -4.90 -17.53
N PRO A 379 -34.48 -5.87 -17.71
CA PRO A 379 -34.73 -6.91 -16.70
C PRO A 379 -33.72 -8.07 -16.76
N VAL A 380 -32.65 -7.98 -17.56
CA VAL A 380 -31.65 -9.06 -17.68
C VAL A 380 -30.88 -9.22 -16.37
N LEU A 381 -30.87 -10.46 -15.90
CA LEU A 381 -30.13 -10.92 -14.72
C LEU A 381 -28.97 -11.83 -15.15
N LEU A 382 -27.88 -11.79 -14.40
CA LEU A 382 -26.75 -12.72 -14.53
C LEU A 382 -26.48 -13.37 -13.17
N ALA A 383 -26.24 -14.67 -13.15
CA ALA A 383 -25.86 -15.37 -11.93
C ALA A 383 -24.47 -14.93 -11.49
N SER A 384 -24.23 -14.88 -10.16
CA SER A 384 -22.91 -14.53 -9.62
C SER A 384 -21.78 -15.40 -10.20
N SER A 385 -22.01 -16.70 -10.37
CA SER A 385 -21.03 -17.64 -10.93
C SER A 385 -20.65 -17.31 -12.38
N ASP A 386 -21.62 -16.94 -13.20
CA ASP A 386 -21.37 -16.62 -14.62
C ASP A 386 -20.51 -15.36 -14.76
N VAL A 387 -20.76 -14.38 -13.87
CA VAL A 387 -19.97 -13.15 -13.80
C VAL A 387 -18.54 -13.45 -13.33
N THR A 388 -18.38 -14.20 -12.25
CA THR A 388 -17.06 -14.61 -11.75
C THR A 388 -16.26 -15.34 -12.82
N ASP A 389 -16.86 -16.31 -13.51
CA ASP A 389 -16.20 -17.07 -14.57
C ASP A 389 -15.79 -16.19 -15.76
N LEU A 390 -16.67 -15.28 -16.19
CA LEU A 390 -16.37 -14.32 -17.28
C LEU A 390 -15.20 -13.43 -16.90
N VAL A 391 -15.25 -12.80 -15.72
CA VAL A 391 -14.23 -11.88 -15.23
C VAL A 391 -12.90 -12.60 -15.05
N SER A 392 -12.91 -13.83 -14.55
CA SER A 392 -11.68 -14.63 -14.36
C SER A 392 -11.00 -14.93 -15.69
N ARG A 393 -11.77 -15.37 -16.71
CA ARG A 393 -11.24 -15.61 -18.07
C ARG A 393 -10.70 -14.34 -18.72
N ILE A 394 -11.38 -13.20 -18.54
CA ILE A 394 -10.88 -11.90 -19.00
C ILE A 394 -9.57 -11.56 -18.29
N GLY A 395 -9.51 -11.76 -16.97
CA GLY A 395 -8.29 -11.53 -16.18
C GLY A 395 -7.10 -12.31 -16.71
N GLU A 396 -7.27 -13.61 -16.95
CA GLU A 396 -6.23 -14.45 -17.54
C GLU A 396 -5.76 -13.93 -18.92
N GLU A 397 -6.68 -13.52 -19.79
CA GLU A 397 -6.32 -12.96 -21.11
C GLU A 397 -5.51 -11.65 -20.96
N VAL A 398 -5.95 -10.76 -20.08
CA VAL A 398 -5.30 -9.48 -19.81
C VAL A 398 -3.89 -9.70 -19.25
N ASP A 399 -3.76 -10.57 -18.25
CA ASP A 399 -2.48 -10.87 -17.60
C ASP A 399 -1.50 -11.51 -18.58
N ASN A 400 -1.96 -12.45 -19.42
CA ASN A 400 -1.14 -13.09 -20.44
C ASN A 400 -0.58 -12.07 -21.46
N ILE A 401 -1.40 -11.12 -21.91
CA ILE A 401 -0.96 -10.09 -22.85
C ILE A 401 -0.01 -9.11 -22.17
N GLN A 402 -0.32 -8.64 -20.95
CA GLN A 402 0.51 -7.66 -20.24
C GLN A 402 1.86 -8.24 -19.79
N ALA A 403 1.93 -9.54 -19.50
CA ALA A 403 3.19 -10.23 -19.18
C ALA A 403 4.15 -10.32 -20.38
N GLY A 404 3.63 -10.30 -21.61
CA GLY A 404 4.39 -10.47 -22.84
C GLY A 404 5.04 -9.21 -23.43
N CYS A 405 5.24 -8.14 -22.65
CA CYS A 405 5.68 -6.82 -23.14
C CYS A 405 4.83 -6.34 -24.33
N PRO A 406 3.56 -5.99 -24.09
CA PRO A 406 2.59 -5.80 -25.16
C PRO A 406 2.91 -4.60 -26.05
N THR A 407 2.44 -4.66 -27.30
CA THR A 407 2.51 -3.54 -28.25
C THR A 407 1.25 -2.67 -28.21
N VAL A 408 1.36 -1.42 -28.66
CA VAL A 408 0.20 -0.50 -28.86
C VAL A 408 -0.93 -1.18 -29.62
N LYS A 409 -0.62 -1.91 -30.71
CA LYS A 409 -1.62 -2.58 -31.55
C LYS A 409 -2.37 -3.66 -30.77
N GLN A 410 -1.66 -4.51 -30.03
CA GLN A 410 -2.27 -5.58 -29.23
C GLN A 410 -3.19 -5.00 -28.14
N LEU A 411 -2.77 -3.93 -27.47
CA LEU A 411 -3.61 -3.31 -26.44
C LEU A 411 -4.84 -2.60 -27.03
N GLU A 412 -4.72 -1.93 -28.19
CA GLU A 412 -5.88 -1.34 -28.89
C GLU A 412 -6.89 -2.41 -29.35
N GLU A 413 -6.40 -3.53 -29.89
CA GLU A 413 -7.24 -4.68 -30.27
C GLU A 413 -7.96 -5.26 -29.04
N LEU A 414 -7.25 -5.38 -27.92
CA LEU A 414 -7.82 -5.87 -26.66
C LEU A 414 -8.86 -4.89 -26.08
N VAL A 415 -8.57 -3.58 -26.08
CA VAL A 415 -9.55 -2.54 -25.68
C VAL A 415 -10.80 -2.63 -26.54
N SER A 416 -10.64 -2.74 -27.86
CA SER A 416 -11.76 -2.87 -28.80
C SER A 416 -12.61 -4.10 -28.48
N LYS A 417 -11.97 -5.27 -28.33
CA LYS A 417 -12.64 -6.53 -27.96
C LYS A 417 -13.39 -6.40 -26.64
N LEU A 418 -12.70 -6.01 -25.57
CA LEU A 418 -13.27 -5.99 -24.22
C LEU A 418 -14.31 -4.89 -24.02
N SER A 419 -14.27 -3.80 -24.81
CA SER A 419 -15.29 -2.75 -24.78
C SER A 419 -16.69 -3.23 -25.17
N THR A 420 -16.81 -4.42 -25.78
CA THR A 420 -18.11 -5.04 -26.08
C THR A 420 -18.74 -5.72 -24.86
N PHE A 421 -17.92 -6.14 -23.90
CA PHE A 421 -18.35 -6.88 -22.70
C PHE A 421 -18.27 -6.05 -21.42
N LEU A 422 -17.35 -5.07 -21.34
CA LEU A 422 -17.04 -4.36 -20.11
C LEU A 422 -17.45 -2.89 -20.17
N HIS A 423 -17.78 -2.33 -19.00
CA HIS A 423 -17.92 -0.89 -18.86
C HIS A 423 -16.57 -0.20 -19.21
N PRO A 424 -16.55 0.99 -19.86
CA PRO A 424 -15.31 1.68 -20.23
C PRO A 424 -14.31 1.90 -19.09
N HIS A 425 -14.83 2.01 -17.86
CA HIS A 425 -14.05 2.22 -16.63
C HIS A 425 -13.74 0.93 -15.85
N HIS A 426 -14.12 -0.24 -16.37
CA HIS A 426 -13.86 -1.52 -15.69
C HIS A 426 -12.36 -1.67 -15.36
N TYR A 427 -11.98 -2.23 -14.21
CA TYR A 427 -10.57 -2.25 -13.77
C TYR A 427 -9.61 -2.94 -14.76
N HIS A 428 -10.06 -3.96 -15.49
CA HIS A 428 -9.28 -4.52 -16.61
C HIS A 428 -9.08 -3.51 -17.75
N MET A 429 -10.13 -2.79 -18.16
CA MET A 429 -10.03 -1.71 -19.15
C MET A 429 -9.10 -0.60 -18.65
N TYR A 430 -9.21 -0.24 -17.37
CA TYR A 430 -8.32 0.72 -16.72
C TYR A 430 -6.86 0.27 -16.82
N SER A 431 -6.54 -0.97 -16.44
CA SER A 431 -5.17 -1.53 -16.49
C SER A 431 -4.59 -1.44 -17.91
N ILE A 432 -5.35 -1.90 -18.90
CA ILE A 432 -4.92 -1.92 -20.31
C ILE A 432 -4.70 -0.49 -20.81
N LYS A 433 -5.67 0.41 -20.59
CA LYS A 433 -5.58 1.82 -21.01
C LYS A 433 -4.40 2.51 -20.32
N HIS A 434 -4.15 2.24 -19.04
CA HIS A 434 -3.01 2.81 -18.31
C HIS A 434 -1.67 2.32 -18.88
N SER A 435 -1.55 1.06 -19.32
CA SER A 435 -0.37 0.61 -20.07
C SER A 435 -0.29 1.26 -21.45
N LEU A 436 -1.41 1.38 -22.16
CA LEU A 436 -1.49 1.91 -23.52
C LEU A 436 -1.03 3.37 -23.61
N VAL A 437 -1.45 4.24 -22.68
CA VAL A 437 -1.02 5.65 -22.68
C VAL A 437 0.49 5.81 -22.48
N GLN A 438 1.14 4.88 -21.77
CA GLN A 438 2.59 4.86 -21.59
C GLN A 438 3.31 4.36 -22.85
N LEU A 439 2.72 3.44 -23.61
CA LEU A 439 3.30 2.98 -24.88
C LEU A 439 3.16 4.03 -25.99
N TYR A 440 2.01 4.70 -26.08
CA TYR A 440 1.85 5.85 -26.95
C TYR A 440 2.87 6.92 -26.59
N GLY A 441 3.68 7.36 -27.55
CA GLY A 441 4.73 8.35 -27.35
C GLY A 441 6.12 7.74 -27.18
N HIS A 442 6.23 6.44 -26.86
CA HIS A 442 7.50 5.80 -26.48
C HIS A 442 7.86 4.57 -27.34
N GLN A 443 6.89 3.79 -27.81
CA GLN A 443 7.14 2.62 -28.65
C GLN A 443 7.59 3.02 -30.07
N HIS A 444 8.48 2.27 -30.69
CA HIS A 444 8.83 2.44 -32.10
C HIS A 444 7.58 2.35 -33.00
N GLY A 445 7.43 3.30 -33.93
CA GLY A 445 6.24 3.47 -34.77
C GLY A 445 5.11 4.28 -34.12
N TYR A 446 5.22 4.55 -32.82
CA TYR A 446 4.30 5.36 -32.03
C TYR A 446 5.05 6.37 -31.15
N GLN A 447 6.26 6.79 -31.54
CA GLN A 447 6.98 7.83 -30.82
C GLN A 447 6.21 9.14 -30.86
N ILE A 448 6.42 10.02 -29.87
CA ILE A 448 5.57 11.21 -29.69
C ILE A 448 5.52 12.12 -30.93
N ASN A 449 6.63 12.21 -31.68
CA ASN A 449 6.73 12.95 -32.94
C ASN A 449 6.05 12.24 -34.13
N GLN A 450 5.86 10.91 -34.06
CA GLN A 450 5.22 10.08 -35.07
C GLN A 450 3.70 10.01 -34.93
N LEU A 451 3.16 10.37 -33.75
CA LEU A 451 1.72 10.34 -33.52
C LEU A 451 0.98 11.42 -34.31
N SER A 452 -0.19 11.09 -34.86
CA SER A 452 -1.10 12.07 -35.45
C SER A 452 -1.77 12.94 -34.37
N ASP A 453 -2.31 14.10 -34.75
CA ASP A 453 -3.06 14.94 -33.81
C ASP A 453 -4.27 14.20 -33.21
N GLN A 454 -4.91 13.31 -33.99
CA GLN A 454 -6.01 12.46 -33.51
C GLN A 454 -5.53 11.43 -32.47
N GLN A 455 -4.35 10.83 -32.68
CA GLN A 455 -3.78 9.88 -31.71
C GLN A 455 -3.35 10.58 -30.41
N LEU A 456 -2.79 11.78 -30.52
CA LEU A 456 -2.48 12.62 -29.36
C LEU A 456 -3.76 12.98 -28.58
N GLN A 457 -4.82 13.36 -29.28
CA GLN A 457 -6.11 13.65 -28.64
C GLN A 457 -6.69 12.41 -27.95
N ARG A 458 -6.68 11.24 -28.62
CA ARG A 458 -7.11 9.96 -28.01
C ARG A 458 -6.32 9.64 -26.74
N LYS A 459 -5.00 9.84 -26.76
CA LYS A 459 -4.14 9.66 -25.58
C LYS A 459 -4.54 10.62 -24.45
N ALA A 460 -4.76 11.90 -24.75
CA ALA A 460 -5.16 12.90 -23.77
C ALA A 460 -6.54 12.58 -23.15
N ASP A 461 -7.52 12.21 -23.98
CA ASP A 461 -8.87 11.85 -23.53
C ASP A 461 -8.84 10.61 -22.63
N MET A 462 -8.05 9.60 -23.00
CA MET A 462 -7.85 8.41 -22.18
C MET A 462 -7.20 8.75 -20.82
N CYS A 463 -6.21 9.64 -20.79
CA CYS A 463 -5.61 10.08 -19.52
C CYS A 463 -6.64 10.79 -18.63
N ARG A 464 -7.48 11.67 -19.20
CA ARG A 464 -8.55 12.37 -18.46
C ARG A 464 -9.60 11.40 -17.92
N GLU A 465 -10.02 10.42 -18.72
CA GLU A 465 -10.96 9.37 -18.30
C GLU A 465 -10.42 8.60 -17.09
N LEU A 466 -9.16 8.14 -17.17
CA LEU A 466 -8.53 7.37 -16.08
C LEU A 466 -8.27 8.23 -14.84
N LEU A 467 -7.89 9.50 -14.99
CA LEU A 467 -7.73 10.43 -13.88
C LEU A 467 -9.06 10.66 -13.15
N ALA A 468 -10.17 10.81 -13.88
CA ALA A 468 -11.49 10.99 -13.27
C ALA A 468 -11.89 9.79 -12.40
N VAL A 469 -11.61 8.56 -12.86
CA VAL A 469 -11.82 7.34 -12.04
C VAL A 469 -10.89 7.32 -10.82
N THR A 470 -9.61 7.65 -11.02
CA THR A 470 -8.60 7.64 -9.95
C THR A 470 -8.92 8.65 -8.85
N ASP A 471 -9.34 9.85 -9.22
CA ASP A 471 -9.66 10.94 -8.30
C ASP A 471 -10.90 10.61 -7.43
N ILE A 472 -11.79 9.74 -7.89
CA ILE A 472 -12.92 9.24 -7.09
C ILE A 472 -12.46 8.14 -6.12
N LEU A 473 -11.62 7.21 -6.58
CA LEU A 473 -11.23 6.02 -5.81
C LEU A 473 -10.11 6.29 -4.80
N ASP A 474 -9.26 7.27 -5.07
CA ASP A 474 -8.14 7.66 -4.20
C ASP A 474 -7.88 9.17 -4.27
N PRO A 475 -8.83 10.01 -3.81
CA PRO A 475 -8.78 11.47 -3.94
C PRO A 475 -7.55 12.11 -3.29
N GLY A 476 -6.98 11.46 -2.28
CA GLY A 476 -5.79 11.93 -1.57
C GLY A 476 -4.47 11.37 -2.11
N ALA A 477 -4.48 10.65 -3.23
CA ALA A 477 -3.34 9.92 -3.79
C ALA A 477 -2.60 9.07 -2.72
N SER A 478 -3.38 8.40 -1.88
CA SER A 478 -2.90 7.61 -0.75
C SER A 478 -2.29 6.29 -1.20
N ARG A 479 -2.77 5.74 -2.32
CA ARG A 479 -2.44 4.40 -2.86
C ARG A 479 -2.09 4.44 -4.35
N LEU A 480 -2.63 5.39 -5.11
CA LEU A 480 -2.50 5.52 -6.56
C LEU A 480 -1.65 6.75 -6.96
N ALA A 481 -0.74 7.19 -6.08
CA ALA A 481 0.16 8.32 -6.35
C ALA A 481 0.96 8.14 -7.66
N LEU A 482 1.57 6.96 -7.84
CA LEU A 482 2.32 6.64 -9.05
C LEU A 482 1.43 6.63 -10.30
N TYR A 483 0.27 5.97 -10.23
CA TYR A 483 -0.69 5.89 -11.35
C TYR A 483 -1.16 7.28 -11.77
N SER A 484 -1.59 8.10 -10.81
CA SER A 484 -2.04 9.49 -11.05
C SER A 484 -0.95 10.31 -11.73
N SER A 485 0.29 10.17 -11.26
CA SER A 485 1.42 10.95 -11.76
C SER A 485 1.88 10.53 -13.15
N VAL A 486 1.81 9.24 -13.46
CA VAL A 486 1.99 8.73 -14.83
C VAL A 486 0.93 9.34 -15.75
N LEU A 487 -0.34 9.28 -15.38
CA LEU A 487 -1.43 9.85 -16.20
C LEU A 487 -1.27 11.36 -16.40
N LEU A 488 -0.89 12.11 -15.37
CA LEU A 488 -0.64 13.55 -15.47
C LEU A 488 0.54 13.88 -16.39
N HIS A 489 1.62 13.10 -16.32
CA HIS A 489 2.77 13.24 -17.21
C HIS A 489 2.40 12.91 -18.67
N GLU A 490 1.69 11.81 -18.89
CA GLU A 490 1.28 11.42 -20.24
C GLU A 490 0.26 12.38 -20.85
N LEU A 491 -0.64 12.95 -20.02
CA LEU A 491 -1.56 14.01 -20.42
C LEU A 491 -0.81 15.29 -20.79
N HIS A 492 0.16 15.71 -19.97
CA HIS A 492 1.06 16.82 -20.30
C HIS A 492 1.74 16.58 -21.65
N SER A 493 2.36 15.42 -21.84
CA SER A 493 3.10 15.08 -23.05
C SER A 493 2.21 15.21 -24.30
N ALA A 494 0.98 14.69 -24.26
CA ALA A 494 0.05 14.78 -25.38
C ALA A 494 -0.39 16.23 -25.67
N GLU A 495 -0.86 16.95 -24.65
CA GLU A 495 -1.40 18.31 -24.79
C GLU A 495 -0.31 19.32 -25.17
N PHE A 496 0.88 19.17 -24.59
CA PHE A 496 2.01 20.06 -24.88
C PHE A 496 2.52 19.88 -26.32
N HIS A 497 2.52 18.64 -26.84
CA HIS A 497 2.83 18.41 -28.25
C HIS A 497 1.78 18.98 -29.20
N LEU A 498 0.48 18.83 -28.90
CA LEU A 498 -0.60 19.45 -29.68
C LEU A 498 -0.49 20.98 -29.67
N LEU A 499 -0.19 21.58 -28.51
CA LEU A 499 0.03 23.02 -28.37
C LEU A 499 1.19 23.49 -29.26
N ARG A 500 2.34 22.81 -29.19
CA ARG A 500 3.52 23.17 -30.00
C ARG A 500 3.23 23.10 -31.50
N ARG A 501 2.56 22.04 -31.97
CA ARG A 501 2.16 21.92 -33.37
C ARG A 501 1.23 23.06 -33.81
N ALA A 502 0.27 23.41 -32.96
CA ALA A 502 -0.67 24.49 -33.26
C ALA A 502 0.02 25.87 -33.30
N PHE A 503 1.03 26.08 -32.44
CA PHE A 503 1.85 27.29 -32.40
C PHE A 503 2.80 27.41 -33.60
N GLU A 504 3.38 26.30 -34.06
CA GLU A 504 4.35 26.26 -35.17
C GLU A 504 3.71 26.44 -36.56
N LYS A 505 2.37 26.37 -36.67
CA LYS A 505 1.65 26.69 -37.92
C LYS A 505 1.85 28.17 -38.31
N ASN A 506 1.78 28.46 -39.60
CA ASN A 506 1.88 29.83 -40.11
C ASN A 506 0.65 30.20 -40.99
N PRO A 507 -0.24 31.08 -40.51
CA PRO A 507 -0.24 31.71 -39.18
C PRO A 507 -0.50 30.68 -38.05
N PRO A 508 -0.13 30.99 -36.79
CA PRO A 508 -0.43 30.13 -35.65
C PRO A 508 -1.93 29.83 -35.58
N ALA A 509 -2.27 28.57 -35.29
CA ALA A 509 -3.67 28.14 -35.25
C ALA A 509 -4.41 28.56 -33.98
N LEU A 510 -3.70 29.07 -32.96
CA LEU A 510 -4.24 29.52 -31.69
C LEU A 510 -3.93 31.01 -31.47
N SER A 511 -4.81 31.70 -30.75
CA SER A 511 -4.52 33.05 -30.26
C SER A 511 -3.41 33.02 -29.21
N ALA A 512 -2.80 34.18 -28.93
CA ALA A 512 -1.79 34.30 -27.88
C ALA A 512 -2.37 33.98 -26.48
N GLU A 513 -3.61 34.37 -26.24
CA GLU A 513 -4.35 34.07 -25.00
C GLU A 513 -4.56 32.56 -24.85
N GLU A 514 -5.07 31.90 -25.89
CA GLU A 514 -5.33 30.45 -25.86
C GLU A 514 -4.04 29.64 -25.75
N THR A 515 -2.98 30.09 -26.43
CA THR A 515 -1.63 29.51 -26.29
C THR A 515 -1.16 29.56 -24.84
N THR A 516 -1.35 30.70 -24.18
CA THR A 516 -0.96 30.91 -22.77
C THR A 516 -1.78 30.03 -21.84
N ARG A 517 -3.10 30.00 -22.03
CA ARG A 517 -4.01 29.17 -21.24
C ARG A 517 -3.63 27.68 -21.31
N ARG A 518 -3.43 27.15 -22.51
CA ARG A 518 -3.05 25.74 -22.71
C ARG A 518 -1.66 25.40 -22.18
N ALA A 519 -0.70 26.33 -22.30
CA ALA A 519 0.63 26.16 -21.74
C ALA A 519 0.60 26.06 -20.20
N LEU A 520 -0.17 26.94 -19.56
CA LEU A 520 -0.38 26.91 -18.11
C LEU A 520 -1.09 25.65 -17.65
N GLU A 521 -2.10 25.18 -18.40
CA GLU A 521 -2.79 23.93 -18.14
C GLU A 521 -1.83 22.73 -18.22
N ALA A 522 -1.04 22.64 -19.29
CA ALA A 522 -0.03 21.59 -19.46
C ALA A 522 1.03 21.61 -18.33
N LYS A 523 1.48 22.80 -17.90
CA LYS A 523 2.37 22.96 -16.76
C LYS A 523 1.70 22.52 -15.45
N GLY A 524 0.42 22.85 -15.27
CA GLY A 524 -0.37 22.52 -14.09
C GLY A 524 -0.43 21.01 -13.82
N PHE A 525 -0.52 20.18 -14.85
CA PHE A 525 -0.47 18.72 -14.70
C PHE A 525 0.84 18.24 -14.06
N LEU A 526 1.99 18.79 -14.48
CA LEU A 526 3.30 18.43 -13.93
C LEU A 526 3.51 18.93 -12.50
N LEU A 527 2.98 20.11 -12.17
CA LEU A 527 2.99 20.62 -10.79
C LEU A 527 2.18 19.71 -9.87
N ARG A 528 0.98 19.31 -10.29
CA ARG A 528 0.14 18.36 -9.55
C ARG A 528 0.84 17.01 -9.37
N ALA A 529 1.48 16.48 -10.41
CA ALA A 529 2.26 15.24 -10.31
C ALA A 529 3.44 15.36 -9.33
N THR A 530 4.10 16.52 -9.31
CA THR A 530 5.20 16.81 -8.37
C THR A 530 4.73 16.76 -6.92
N GLU A 531 3.61 17.40 -6.61
CA GLU A 531 3.00 17.40 -5.26
C GLU A 531 2.64 15.97 -4.80
N ILE A 532 2.02 15.18 -5.68
CA ILE A 532 1.61 13.79 -5.40
C ILE A 532 2.82 12.88 -5.10
N LEU A 533 3.94 13.09 -5.81
CA LEU A 533 5.13 12.24 -5.71
C LEU A 533 6.14 12.71 -4.65
N GLU A 534 6.05 13.94 -4.15
CA GLU A 534 6.95 14.46 -3.11
C GLU A 534 7.14 13.49 -1.92
N PRO A 535 6.08 12.84 -1.40
CA PRO A 535 6.21 11.94 -0.24
C PRO A 535 6.67 10.51 -0.59
N GLU A 536 7.01 10.21 -1.86
CA GLU A 536 7.44 8.88 -2.30
C GLU A 536 8.84 8.52 -1.77
N PRO A 537 9.07 7.25 -1.36
CA PRO A 537 10.38 6.81 -0.88
C PRO A 537 11.48 6.95 -1.93
N GLN A 538 12.71 7.24 -1.51
CA GLN A 538 13.86 7.49 -2.41
C GLN A 538 14.13 6.38 -3.43
N PHE A 539 13.88 5.12 -3.08
CA PHE A 539 14.16 3.97 -3.95
C PHE A 539 12.92 3.46 -4.70
N SER A 540 11.80 4.17 -4.61
CA SER A 540 10.54 3.79 -5.27
C SER A 540 10.51 4.17 -6.75
N SER A 541 9.62 3.53 -7.51
CA SER A 541 9.27 3.97 -8.86
C SER A 541 8.67 5.38 -8.87
N GLY A 542 7.98 5.77 -7.78
CA GLY A 542 7.48 7.14 -7.60
C GLY A 542 8.58 8.19 -7.59
N ARG A 543 9.71 7.91 -6.93
CA ARG A 543 10.87 8.82 -6.94
C ARG A 543 11.49 8.95 -8.34
N LYS A 544 11.62 7.83 -9.06
CA LYS A 544 12.09 7.87 -10.46
C LYS A 544 11.14 8.68 -11.35
N MET A 545 9.84 8.51 -11.16
CA MET A 545 8.82 9.28 -11.87
C MET A 545 8.91 10.78 -11.57
N LEU A 546 9.22 11.15 -10.32
CA LEU A 546 9.40 12.55 -9.93
C LEU A 546 10.56 13.22 -10.69
N GLU A 547 11.64 12.49 -10.96
CA GLU A 547 12.76 12.97 -11.79
C GLU A 547 12.33 13.19 -13.25
N VAL A 548 11.55 12.27 -13.81
CA VAL A 548 10.97 12.40 -15.16
C VAL A 548 10.06 13.63 -15.25
N VAL A 549 9.14 13.79 -14.29
CA VAL A 549 8.24 14.96 -14.20
C VAL A 549 9.03 16.26 -14.05
N GLY A 550 10.07 16.28 -13.21
CA GLY A 550 10.91 17.48 -13.01
C GLY A 550 11.65 17.90 -14.28
N LYS A 551 12.11 16.94 -15.08
CA LYS A 551 12.72 17.21 -16.39
C LYS A 551 11.69 17.80 -17.36
N ALA A 552 10.52 17.17 -17.49
CA ALA A 552 9.45 17.68 -18.35
C ALA A 552 8.98 19.09 -17.94
N LEU A 553 8.93 19.37 -16.63
CA LEU A 553 8.56 20.69 -16.10
C LEU A 553 9.57 21.75 -16.53
N SER A 554 10.86 21.43 -16.41
CA SER A 554 11.95 22.33 -16.84
C SER A 554 11.90 22.62 -18.35
N GLU A 555 11.61 21.60 -19.16
CA GLU A 555 11.47 21.74 -20.62
C GLU A 555 10.26 22.61 -21.00
N CYS A 556 9.12 22.41 -20.32
CA CYS A 556 7.92 23.21 -20.51
C CYS A 556 8.16 24.68 -20.16
N GLU A 557 8.78 24.97 -19.01
CA GLU A 557 9.11 26.32 -18.58
C GLU A 557 10.10 27.02 -19.52
N ALA A 558 11.11 26.30 -20.01
CA ALA A 558 12.06 26.81 -20.98
C ALA A 558 11.37 27.21 -22.29
N TRP A 559 10.46 26.37 -22.79
CA TRP A 559 9.69 26.67 -23.99
C TRP A 559 8.76 27.89 -23.81
N MET A 560 8.04 27.96 -22.69
CA MET A 560 7.16 29.10 -22.39
C MET A 560 7.96 30.42 -22.36
N LYS A 561 9.15 30.40 -21.75
CA LYS A 561 10.05 31.54 -21.70
C LYS A 561 10.55 31.94 -23.10
N ASP A 562 11.00 30.98 -23.89
CA ASP A 562 11.49 31.21 -25.27
C ASP A 562 10.40 31.83 -26.16
N LYS A 563 9.17 31.31 -26.08
CA LYS A 563 8.04 31.77 -26.88
C LYS A 563 7.31 32.99 -26.31
N ARG A 564 7.85 33.59 -25.24
CA ARG A 564 7.26 34.75 -24.53
C ARG A 564 5.80 34.51 -24.13
N VAL A 565 5.47 33.28 -23.76
CA VAL A 565 4.17 32.91 -23.21
C VAL A 565 4.17 33.36 -21.75
N THR A 566 3.72 34.59 -21.50
CA THR A 566 3.72 35.21 -20.17
C THR A 566 2.45 34.87 -19.41
N VAL A 567 2.59 34.51 -18.13
CA VAL A 567 1.45 34.43 -17.21
C VAL A 567 0.84 35.84 -17.11
N PRO A 568 -0.48 36.02 -17.31
CA PRO A 568 -1.10 37.29 -16.98
C PRO A 568 -0.86 37.57 -15.49
N THR A 569 -0.24 38.72 -15.19
CA THR A 569 0.02 39.21 -13.82
C THR A 569 -1.24 39.37 -13.00
#